data_AF-A0A8J6XLE1-F1
#
_entry.id   AF-A0A8J6XLE1-F1
#
_cell.length_a   1.000
_cell.length_b   1.000
_cell.length_c   1.000
_cell.angle_alpha   90.00
_cell.angle_beta   90.00
_cell.angle_gamma   90.00
#
_symmetry.space_group_name_H-M   'P 1'
#
loop_
_entity.id
_entity.type
_entity.pdbx_description
1 polymer ?
#
loop_
_entity_poly.entity_id
_entity_poly.type
_entity_poly.pdbx_seq_one_letter_code
_entity_poly.pdbx_strand_id
1 'polypeptide(L)'
;MLAQIRNKELGIVELLSLGWNVFIKNLNAILIIIFLIDLPVEILEAAAITLSNQVIKVTIIFLFFWLRIIPLCLSGMAVIFIAERYIYGEKIRYDKALAKSFSRLNLGLFFLLRSGNIVSFFLLLLIIPGIIYWIKLYFVFHVCILRENASQSALRYSASLVKGRWFRSFFTIVSLIFIIFIPAFVIPIFLLSLLPLSPESPFTNFVYIVVSQMIFMLAFYLFTVVNTVFFLNLDYRK
;
A
#
# COMPACT_ATOMS: atom_id res chain seq x y z
N MET A 1 12.32 11.52 -15.62
CA MET A 1 11.82 11.07 -14.30
C MET A 1 12.95 10.84 -13.32
N LEU A 2 13.86 9.89 -13.56
CA LEU A 2 14.98 9.59 -12.66
C LEU A 2 15.84 10.81 -12.27
N ALA A 3 16.20 11.66 -13.24
CA ALA A 3 16.94 12.89 -12.97
C ALA A 3 16.24 13.84 -11.99
N GLN A 4 14.90 13.95 -12.06
CA GLN A 4 14.13 14.77 -11.12
C GLN A 4 14.13 14.16 -9.71
N ILE A 5 13.95 12.84 -9.62
CA ILE A 5 13.97 12.10 -8.35
C ILE A 5 15.35 12.19 -7.68
N ARG A 6 16.43 12.25 -8.46
CA ARG A 6 17.80 12.31 -7.94
C ARG A 6 18.22 13.73 -7.55
N ASN A 7 17.91 14.73 -8.38
CA ASN A 7 18.61 16.02 -8.31
C ASN A 7 17.94 17.06 -7.39
N LYS A 8 16.68 16.85 -6.97
CA LYS A 8 15.98 17.79 -6.08
C LYS A 8 15.12 17.08 -5.06
N GLU A 9 14.76 17.80 -4.00
CA GLU A 9 13.78 17.32 -3.03
C GLU A 9 12.38 17.51 -3.60
N LEU A 10 11.62 16.42 -3.67
CA LEU A 10 10.29 16.49 -4.27
C LEU A 10 9.26 17.05 -3.28
N GLY A 11 8.40 17.93 -3.79
CA GLY A 11 7.19 18.37 -3.09
C GLY A 11 6.05 17.34 -3.24
N ILE A 12 4.98 17.51 -2.45
CA ILE A 12 3.81 16.60 -2.48
C ILE A 12 3.20 16.52 -3.90
N VAL A 13 3.04 17.65 -4.57
CA VAL A 13 2.50 17.71 -5.94
C VAL A 13 3.39 16.98 -6.94
N GLU A 14 4.72 17.08 -6.78
CA GLU A 14 5.67 16.41 -7.65
C GLU A 14 5.69 14.89 -7.41
N LEU A 15 5.60 14.47 -6.14
CA LEU A 15 5.46 13.06 -5.77
C LEU A 15 4.18 12.46 -6.37
N LEU A 16 3.05 13.17 -6.24
CA LEU A 16 1.77 12.74 -6.82
C LEU A 16 1.82 12.71 -8.35
N SER A 17 2.35 13.75 -9.00
CA SER A 17 2.44 13.82 -10.46
C SER A 17 3.34 12.71 -11.01
N LEU A 18 4.52 12.50 -10.42
CA LEU A 18 5.41 11.42 -10.84
C LEU A 18 4.80 10.05 -10.55
N GLY A 19 4.27 9.84 -9.34
CA GLY A 19 3.64 8.57 -8.97
C GLY A 19 2.40 8.25 -9.80
N TRP A 20 1.56 9.22 -10.11
CA TRP A 20 0.42 9.08 -11.02
C TRP A 20 0.85 8.67 -12.43
N ASN A 21 1.90 9.32 -12.95
CA ASN A 21 2.47 8.94 -14.25
C ASN A 21 2.99 7.50 -14.26
N VAL A 22 3.69 7.07 -13.20
CA VAL A 22 4.15 5.67 -13.07
C VAL A 22 2.95 4.72 -12.97
N PHE A 23 1.94 5.07 -12.17
CA PHE A 23 0.74 4.27 -11.94
C PHE A 23 -0.04 4.04 -13.24
N ILE A 24 -0.40 5.10 -13.96
CA ILE A 24 -1.17 5.00 -15.22
C ILE A 24 -0.39 4.24 -16.30
N LYS A 25 0.92 4.44 -16.40
CA LYS A 25 1.76 3.76 -17.40
C LYS A 25 1.95 2.27 -17.12
N ASN A 26 1.70 1.83 -15.88
CA ASN A 26 1.78 0.43 -15.47
C ASN A 26 0.42 -0.13 -15.03
N LEU A 27 -0.69 0.58 -15.32
CA LEU A 27 -2.02 0.24 -14.82
C LEU A 27 -2.43 -1.18 -15.19
N ASN A 28 -2.11 -1.64 -16.41
CA ASN A 28 -2.42 -3.00 -16.85
C ASN A 28 -1.76 -4.06 -15.96
N ALA A 29 -0.47 -3.89 -15.62
CA ALA A 29 0.24 -4.84 -14.77
C ALA A 29 -0.31 -4.83 -13.34
N ILE A 30 -0.64 -3.64 -12.83
CA ILE A 30 -1.23 -3.46 -11.49
C ILE A 30 -2.63 -4.08 -11.43
N LEU A 31 -3.47 -3.84 -12.44
CA LEU A 31 -4.81 -4.44 -12.54
C LEU A 31 -4.74 -5.97 -12.59
N ILE A 32 -3.80 -6.54 -13.35
CA ILE A 32 -3.61 -8.00 -13.37
C ILE A 32 -3.26 -8.52 -11.98
N ILE A 33 -2.38 -7.84 -11.24
CA ILE A 33 -2.05 -8.22 -9.86
C ILE A 33 -3.29 -8.15 -8.96
N ILE A 34 -4.08 -7.07 -9.06
CA ILE A 34 -5.34 -6.92 -8.32
C ILE A 34 -6.28 -8.09 -8.63
N PHE A 35 -6.55 -8.36 -9.91
CA PHE A 35 -7.50 -9.38 -10.33
C PHE A 35 -7.05 -10.79 -9.96
N LEU A 36 -5.74 -11.07 -10.01
CA LEU A 36 -5.19 -12.39 -9.73
C LEU A 36 -5.08 -12.68 -8.22
N ILE A 37 -4.77 -11.66 -7.42
CA ILE A 37 -4.30 -11.86 -6.04
C ILE A 37 -5.29 -11.31 -5.02
N ASP A 38 -5.63 -10.03 -5.12
CA ASP A 38 -6.39 -9.36 -4.08
C ASP A 38 -7.91 -9.55 -4.28
N LEU A 39 -8.41 -9.36 -5.50
CA LEU A 39 -9.85 -9.41 -5.81
C LEU A 39 -10.52 -10.74 -5.40
N PRO A 40 -9.94 -11.92 -5.61
CA PRO A 40 -10.56 -13.16 -5.15
C PRO A 40 -10.82 -13.18 -3.64
N VAL A 41 -9.90 -12.63 -2.84
CA VAL A 41 -10.04 -12.55 -1.38
C VAL A 41 -11.14 -11.55 -1.02
N GLU A 42 -11.19 -10.39 -1.67
CA GLU A 42 -12.21 -9.37 -1.44
C GLU A 42 -13.62 -9.86 -1.81
N ILE A 43 -13.78 -10.58 -2.93
CA ILE A 43 -15.08 -11.17 -3.34
C ILE A 43 -15.55 -12.20 -2.33
N LEU A 44 -14.65 -13.07 -1.85
CA LEU A 44 -14.97 -14.08 -0.85
C LEU A 44 -15.37 -13.43 0.48
N GLU A 45 -14.66 -12.37 0.90
CA GLU A 45 -14.99 -11.60 2.10
C GLU A 45 -16.38 -10.94 1.96
N ALA A 46 -16.62 -10.26 0.84
CA ALA A 46 -17.88 -9.59 0.56
C ALA A 46 -19.06 -10.55 0.54
N ALA A 47 -18.91 -11.73 -0.07
CA ALA A 47 -19.93 -12.77 -0.07
C ALA A 47 -20.19 -13.30 1.34
N ALA A 48 -19.13 -13.59 2.10
CA ALA A 48 -19.23 -14.09 3.47
C ALA A 48 -19.92 -13.07 4.41
N ILE A 49 -19.56 -11.78 4.30
CA ILE A 49 -20.19 -10.70 5.07
C ILE A 49 -21.65 -10.53 4.69
N THR A 50 -21.99 -10.51 3.39
CA THR A 50 -23.38 -10.31 2.95
C THR A 50 -24.31 -11.44 3.38
N LEU A 51 -23.83 -12.69 3.40
CA LEU A 51 -24.64 -13.86 3.74
C LEU A 51 -24.71 -14.17 5.24
N SER A 52 -23.94 -13.47 6.07
CA SER A 52 -23.85 -13.75 7.51
C SER A 52 -24.74 -12.83 8.36
N ASN A 53 -25.11 -13.31 9.55
CA ASN A 53 -25.76 -12.48 10.56
C ASN A 53 -24.73 -11.57 11.27
N GLN A 54 -25.23 -10.59 12.03
CA GLN A 54 -24.36 -9.56 12.65
C GLN A 54 -23.30 -10.12 13.62
N VAL A 55 -23.61 -11.21 14.34
CA VAL A 55 -22.66 -11.83 15.28
C VAL A 55 -21.50 -12.48 14.51
N ILE A 56 -21.80 -13.17 13.42
CA ILE A 56 -20.80 -13.89 12.62
C ILE A 56 -19.95 -12.93 11.77
N LYS A 57 -20.50 -11.79 11.33
CA LYS A 57 -19.78 -10.78 10.53
C LYS A 57 -18.46 -10.35 11.16
N VAL A 58 -18.45 -10.07 12.46
CA VAL A 58 -17.23 -9.65 13.16
C VAL A 58 -16.15 -10.72 13.11
N THR A 59 -16.54 -11.99 13.30
CA THR A 59 -15.63 -13.14 13.18
C THR A 59 -15.10 -13.29 11.76
N ILE A 60 -15.94 -13.13 10.74
CA ILE A 60 -15.52 -13.19 9.33
C ILE A 60 -14.51 -12.09 9.04
N ILE A 61 -14.81 -10.83 9.39
CA ILE A 61 -13.90 -9.70 9.19
C ILE A 61 -12.54 -9.97 9.85
N PHE A 62 -12.55 -10.49 11.08
CA PHE A 62 -11.31 -10.83 11.78
C PHE A 62 -10.51 -11.95 11.09
N LEU A 63 -11.17 -13.00 10.61
CA LEU A 63 -10.50 -14.09 9.88
C LEU A 63 -9.91 -13.60 8.55
N PHE A 64 -10.67 -12.82 7.78
CA PHE A 64 -10.22 -12.26 6.50
C PHE A 64 -9.12 -11.20 6.69
N PHE A 65 -9.08 -10.50 7.83
CA PHE A 65 -7.96 -9.62 8.18
C PHE A 65 -6.63 -10.38 8.26
N TRP A 66 -6.62 -11.60 8.81
CA TRP A 66 -5.40 -12.40 8.82
C TRP A 66 -5.11 -13.01 7.44
N LEU A 67 -6.15 -13.46 6.73
CA LEU A 67 -6.02 -14.03 5.40
C LEU A 67 -5.39 -13.05 4.39
N ARG A 68 -5.76 -11.75 4.46
CA ARG A 68 -5.26 -10.72 3.51
C ARG A 68 -3.80 -10.35 3.70
N ILE A 69 -3.16 -10.68 4.82
CA ILE A 69 -1.78 -10.27 5.09
C ILE A 69 -0.83 -10.78 4.00
N ILE A 70 -0.99 -12.03 3.58
CA ILE A 70 -0.12 -12.64 2.57
C ILE A 70 -0.36 -12.03 1.17
N PRO A 71 -1.59 -11.98 0.64
CA PRO A 71 -1.92 -11.28 -0.60
C PRO A 71 -1.37 -9.86 -0.63
N LEU A 72 -1.71 -9.05 0.38
CA LEU A 72 -1.33 -7.63 0.47
C LEU A 72 0.19 -7.44 0.49
N CYS A 73 0.91 -8.30 1.21
CA CYS A 73 2.37 -8.30 1.26
C CYS A 73 2.95 -8.59 -0.12
N LEU A 74 2.44 -9.62 -0.79
CA LEU A 74 2.92 -10.08 -2.10
C LEU A 74 2.65 -9.05 -3.21
N SER A 75 1.41 -8.57 -3.31
CA SER A 75 0.96 -7.61 -4.32
C SER A 75 1.59 -6.23 -4.09
N GLY A 76 1.67 -5.78 -2.84
CA GLY A 76 2.38 -4.54 -2.46
C GLY A 76 3.85 -4.56 -2.89
N MET A 77 4.60 -5.64 -2.60
CA MET A 77 5.99 -5.77 -3.07
C MET A 77 6.11 -5.78 -4.59
N ALA A 78 5.15 -6.39 -5.29
CA ALA A 78 5.20 -6.49 -6.74
C ALA A 78 5.02 -5.12 -7.38
N VAL A 79 4.10 -4.31 -6.85
CA VAL A 79 3.87 -2.94 -7.31
C VAL A 79 5.04 -2.02 -6.97
N ILE A 80 5.66 -2.15 -5.79
CA ILE A 80 6.90 -1.43 -5.46
C ILE A 80 8.00 -1.74 -6.49
N PHE A 81 8.18 -3.02 -6.82
CA PHE A 81 9.20 -3.45 -7.78
C PHE A 81 8.91 -2.95 -9.20
N ILE A 82 7.65 -3.01 -9.66
CA ILE A 82 7.22 -2.45 -10.96
C ILE A 82 7.50 -0.95 -11.00
N ALA A 83 7.14 -0.22 -9.95
CA ALA A 83 7.31 1.22 -9.87
C ALA A 83 8.79 1.64 -9.94
N GLU A 84 9.66 0.99 -9.16
CA GLU A 84 11.10 1.26 -9.21
C GLU A 84 11.65 1.01 -10.63
N ARG A 85 11.31 -0.14 -11.21
CA ARG A 85 11.89 -0.57 -12.49
C ARG A 85 11.47 0.34 -13.62
N TYR A 86 10.21 0.77 -13.62
CA TYR A 86 9.72 1.78 -14.54
C TYR A 86 10.45 3.12 -14.40
N ILE A 87 10.78 3.55 -13.18
CA ILE A 87 11.55 4.77 -12.92
C ILE A 87 12.97 4.69 -13.53
N TYR A 88 13.57 3.50 -13.55
CA TYR A 88 14.83 3.22 -14.25
C TYR A 88 14.68 3.04 -15.77
N GLY A 89 13.48 3.17 -16.31
CA GLY A 89 13.21 3.00 -17.75
C GLY A 89 12.98 1.54 -18.17
N GLU A 90 12.94 0.61 -17.23
CA GLU A 90 12.67 -0.81 -17.48
C GLU A 90 11.16 -1.07 -17.43
N LYS A 91 10.61 -1.70 -18.48
CA LYS A 91 9.23 -2.22 -18.43
C LYS A 91 9.26 -3.65 -17.93
N ILE A 92 8.69 -3.87 -16.74
CA ILE A 92 8.58 -5.20 -16.14
C ILE A 92 7.13 -5.70 -16.24
N ARG A 93 7.00 -6.96 -16.63
CA ARG A 93 5.73 -7.68 -16.63
C ARG A 93 5.35 -8.15 -15.22
N TYR A 94 4.05 -8.30 -14.98
CA TYR A 94 3.50 -8.70 -13.68
C TYR A 94 4.08 -10.04 -13.19
N ASP A 95 4.36 -11.01 -14.07
CA ASP A 95 4.87 -12.33 -13.72
C ASP A 95 6.25 -12.26 -13.05
N LYS A 96 7.18 -11.48 -13.63
CA LYS A 96 8.49 -11.25 -13.05
C LYS A 96 8.41 -10.48 -11.72
N ALA A 97 7.49 -9.53 -11.61
CA ALA A 97 7.28 -8.79 -10.38
C ALA A 97 6.75 -9.68 -9.25
N LEU A 98 5.76 -10.53 -9.55
CA LEU A 98 5.24 -11.51 -8.60
C LEU A 98 6.29 -12.54 -8.20
N ALA A 99 7.07 -13.06 -9.15
CA ALA A 99 8.18 -13.97 -8.84
C ALA A 99 9.19 -13.33 -7.88
N LYS A 100 9.53 -12.06 -8.11
CA LYS A 100 10.39 -11.29 -7.19
C LYS A 100 9.75 -11.16 -5.80
N SER A 101 8.47 -10.81 -5.72
CA SER A 101 7.75 -10.72 -4.44
C SER A 101 7.68 -12.05 -3.70
N PHE A 102 7.37 -13.14 -4.39
CA PHE A 102 7.36 -14.49 -3.80
C PHE A 102 8.73 -14.85 -3.23
N SER A 103 9.81 -14.57 -3.97
CA SER A 103 11.19 -14.83 -3.51
C SER A 103 11.57 -14.05 -2.24
N ARG A 104 10.85 -12.98 -1.91
CA ARG A 104 11.08 -12.11 -0.76
C ARG A 104 9.93 -12.15 0.27
N LEU A 105 8.95 -13.03 0.10
CA LEU A 105 7.75 -13.07 0.93
C LEU A 105 8.06 -13.33 2.40
N ASN A 106 8.98 -14.25 2.70
CA ASN A 106 9.41 -14.53 4.06
C ASN A 106 10.02 -13.29 4.75
N LEU A 107 10.87 -12.54 4.04
CA LEU A 107 11.46 -11.30 4.54
C LEU A 107 10.40 -10.21 4.67
N GLY A 108 9.52 -10.06 3.68
CA GLY A 108 8.40 -9.11 3.72
C GLY A 108 7.51 -9.34 4.95
N LEU A 109 7.07 -10.58 5.18
CA LEU A 109 6.27 -10.95 6.35
C LEU A 109 7.02 -10.76 7.66
N PHE A 110 8.30 -11.17 7.72
CA PHE A 110 9.13 -10.98 8.91
C PHE A 110 9.22 -9.50 9.29
N PHE A 111 9.51 -8.62 8.32
CA PHE A 111 9.63 -7.20 8.60
C PHE A 111 8.29 -6.53 8.84
N LEU A 112 7.21 -6.95 8.16
CA LEU A 112 5.85 -6.46 8.43
C LEU A 112 5.45 -6.73 9.88
N LEU A 113 5.60 -7.97 10.34
CA LEU A 113 5.29 -8.35 11.72
C LEU A 113 6.24 -7.68 12.71
N ARG A 114 7.54 -7.62 12.40
CA ARG A 114 8.53 -7.00 13.30
C ARG A 114 8.31 -5.50 13.46
N SER A 115 8.13 -4.77 12.36
CA SER A 115 7.87 -3.32 12.43
C SER A 115 6.49 -3.03 13.00
N GLY A 116 5.49 -3.83 12.66
CA GLY A 116 4.13 -3.72 13.22
C GLY A 116 4.15 -3.82 14.74
N ASN A 117 4.75 -4.87 15.29
CA ASN A 117 4.86 -5.06 16.74
C ASN A 117 5.61 -3.91 17.44
N ILE A 118 6.72 -3.43 16.87
CA ILE A 118 7.46 -2.28 17.43
C ILE A 118 6.57 -1.03 17.46
N VAL A 119 5.92 -0.71 16.35
CA VAL A 119 5.07 0.47 16.23
C VAL A 119 3.86 0.37 17.15
N SER A 120 3.17 -0.77 17.19
CA SER A 120 2.04 -1.01 18.08
C SER A 120 2.44 -0.91 19.55
N PHE A 121 3.55 -1.52 19.95
CA PHE A 121 4.05 -1.44 21.32
C PHE A 121 4.31 0.02 21.75
N PHE A 122 5.00 0.80 20.92
CA PHE A 122 5.26 2.21 21.26
C PHE A 122 4.01 3.07 21.18
N LEU A 123 3.10 2.86 20.22
CA LEU A 123 1.83 3.60 20.15
C LEU A 123 0.96 3.36 21.37
N LEU A 124 0.91 2.13 21.88
CA LEU A 124 0.14 1.77 23.08
C LEU A 124 0.74 2.38 24.35
N LEU A 125 2.07 2.45 24.47
CA LEU A 125 2.73 3.07 25.61
C LEU A 125 2.63 4.60 25.55
N LEU A 126 3.02 5.19 24.41
CA LEU A 126 3.13 6.63 24.21
C LEU A 126 2.91 7.00 22.74
N ILE A 127 1.89 7.80 22.46
CA ILE A 127 1.50 8.20 21.10
C ILE A 127 2.68 8.80 20.31
N ILE A 128 3.43 9.74 20.90
CA ILE A 128 4.52 10.46 20.21
C ILE A 128 5.68 9.52 19.82
N PRO A 129 6.29 8.74 20.74
CA PRO A 129 7.25 7.69 20.39
C PRO A 129 6.75 6.71 19.33
N GLY A 130 5.49 6.29 19.41
CA GLY A 130 4.87 5.41 18.41
C GLY A 130 4.90 6.01 17.01
N ILE A 131 4.51 7.27 16.87
CA ILE A 131 4.57 8.01 15.59
C ILE A 131 6.01 8.12 15.07
N ILE A 132 6.97 8.43 15.96
CA ILE A 132 8.39 8.53 15.56
C ILE A 132 8.91 7.20 15.01
N TYR A 133 8.58 6.07 15.66
CA TYR A 133 8.98 4.74 15.18
C TYR A 133 8.26 4.35 13.91
N TRP A 134 6.97 4.70 13.76
CA TRP A 134 6.22 4.48 12.53
C TRP A 134 6.92 5.15 11.34
N ILE A 135 7.32 6.42 11.47
CA ILE A 135 8.04 7.14 10.42
C ILE A 135 9.43 6.55 10.14
N LYS A 136 10.18 6.18 11.18
CA LYS A 136 11.51 5.54 11.02
C LYS A 136 11.42 4.20 10.28
N LEU A 137 10.36 3.43 10.52
CA LEU A 137 10.19 2.09 9.97
C LEU A 137 9.31 2.05 8.71
N TYR A 138 8.75 3.20 8.31
CA TYR A 138 7.79 3.30 7.21
C TYR A 138 8.28 2.70 5.90
N PHE A 139 9.57 2.87 5.58
CA PHE A 139 10.17 2.38 4.32
C PHE A 139 10.78 0.99 4.42
N VAL A 140 10.63 0.27 5.54
CA VAL A 140 11.26 -1.05 5.70
C VAL A 140 10.88 -1.99 4.56
N PHE A 141 9.63 -1.95 4.13
CA PHE A 141 9.10 -2.82 3.08
C PHE A 141 9.74 -2.52 1.71
N HIS A 142 9.97 -1.25 1.39
CA HIS A 142 10.69 -0.83 0.19
C HIS A 142 12.14 -1.30 0.23
N VAL A 143 12.80 -1.20 1.38
CA VAL A 143 14.18 -1.70 1.55
C VAL A 143 14.24 -3.22 1.32
N CYS A 144 13.27 -3.97 1.84
CA CYS A 144 13.24 -5.43 1.74
C CYS A 144 13.18 -5.96 0.31
N ILE A 145 12.39 -5.29 -0.53
CA ILE A 145 12.18 -5.72 -1.91
C ILE A 145 13.23 -5.13 -2.86
N LEU A 146 13.64 -3.88 -2.64
CA LEU A 146 14.49 -3.13 -3.57
C LEU A 146 15.99 -3.18 -3.26
N ARG A 147 16.40 -3.62 -2.06
CA ARG A 147 17.82 -3.66 -1.65
C ARG A 147 18.20 -5.07 -1.19
N GLU A 148 19.32 -5.58 -1.68
CA GLU A 148 19.69 -6.99 -1.52
C GLU A 148 20.08 -7.38 -0.09
N ASN A 149 20.74 -6.47 0.64
CA ASN A 149 21.27 -6.67 2.01
C ASN A 149 20.25 -6.35 3.13
N ALA A 150 18.96 -6.40 2.82
CA ALA A 150 17.89 -6.01 3.74
C ALA A 150 17.80 -6.86 5.03
N SER A 151 18.20 -8.14 5.00
CA SER A 151 17.87 -9.11 6.06
C SER A 151 18.42 -8.76 7.46
N GLN A 152 19.59 -8.11 7.58
CA GLN A 152 20.18 -7.78 8.89
C GLN A 152 20.21 -6.27 9.19
N SER A 153 19.87 -5.43 8.22
CA SER A 153 20.01 -3.97 8.36
C SER A 153 18.82 -3.15 7.87
N ALA A 154 17.73 -3.76 7.36
CA ALA A 154 16.62 -3.01 6.77
C ALA A 154 15.97 -2.00 7.71
N LEU A 155 15.77 -2.34 8.99
CA LEU A 155 15.19 -1.41 9.98
C LEU A 155 16.09 -0.18 10.17
N ARG A 156 17.41 -0.39 10.30
CA ARG A 156 18.38 0.69 10.43
C ARG A 156 18.47 1.52 9.15
N TYR A 157 18.42 0.85 8.00
CA TYR A 157 18.43 1.52 6.70
C TYR A 157 17.18 2.39 6.51
N SER A 158 15.99 1.86 6.81
CA SER A 158 14.74 2.63 6.78
C SER A 158 14.83 3.84 7.70
N ALA A 159 15.30 3.64 8.94
CA ALA A 159 15.42 4.73 9.91
C ALA A 159 16.40 5.82 9.46
N SER A 160 17.48 5.45 8.74
CA SER A 160 18.43 6.43 8.23
C SER A 160 17.91 7.22 7.03
N LEU A 161 16.85 6.79 6.32
CA LEU A 161 16.25 7.56 5.20
C LEU A 161 15.56 8.84 5.69
N VAL A 162 14.99 8.79 6.89
CA VAL A 162 14.23 9.90 7.48
C VAL A 162 15.02 10.65 8.55
N LYS A 163 16.28 10.25 8.81
CA LYS A 163 17.13 10.87 9.84
C LYS A 163 17.40 12.33 9.48
N GLY A 164 17.14 13.24 10.42
CA GLY A 164 17.25 14.69 10.19
C GLY A 164 16.11 15.31 9.38
N ARG A 165 15.17 14.51 8.84
CA ARG A 165 14.04 14.97 8.02
C ARG A 165 12.71 14.33 8.42
N TRP A 166 12.60 13.87 9.66
CA TRP A 166 11.46 13.06 10.12
C TRP A 166 10.15 13.84 10.11
N PHE A 167 10.16 15.12 10.52
CA PHE A 167 8.98 15.98 10.48
C PHE A 167 8.44 16.15 9.05
N ARG A 168 9.33 16.45 8.09
CA ARG A 168 8.95 16.54 6.67
C ARG A 168 8.38 15.23 6.17
N SER A 169 9.02 14.11 6.51
CA SER A 169 8.57 12.78 6.10
C SER A 169 7.18 12.47 6.67
N PHE A 170 6.95 12.80 7.95
CA PHE A 170 5.65 12.69 8.60
C PHE A 170 4.56 13.46 7.85
N PHE A 171 4.73 14.76 7.66
CA PHE A 171 3.73 15.57 6.97
C PHE A 171 3.53 15.14 5.53
N THR A 172 4.59 14.76 4.83
CA THR A 172 4.50 14.25 3.45
C THR A 172 3.65 12.98 3.39
N ILE A 173 3.94 11.98 4.24
CA ILE A 173 3.20 10.72 4.28
C ILE A 173 1.73 10.97 4.66
N VAL A 174 1.49 11.74 5.72
CA VAL A 174 0.14 12.05 6.19
C VAL A 174 -0.67 12.80 5.13
N SER A 175 -0.08 13.81 4.46
CA SER A 175 -0.74 14.51 3.36
C SER A 175 -1.06 13.57 2.19
N LEU A 176 -0.13 12.67 1.82
CA LEU A 176 -0.39 11.69 0.77
C LEU A 176 -1.53 10.72 1.15
N ILE A 177 -1.60 10.29 2.42
CA ILE A 177 -2.70 9.47 2.92
C ILE A 177 -4.03 10.21 2.72
N PHE A 178 -4.15 11.44 3.20
CA PHE A 178 -5.41 12.19 3.08
C PHE A 178 -5.78 12.48 1.63
N ILE A 179 -4.83 12.96 0.81
CA ILE A 179 -5.10 13.32 -0.60
C ILE A 179 -5.58 12.10 -1.41
N ILE A 180 -5.03 10.92 -1.16
CA ILE A 180 -5.36 9.71 -1.93
C ILE A 180 -6.57 8.98 -1.37
N PHE A 181 -6.67 8.82 -0.04
CA PHE A 181 -7.70 7.97 0.56
C PHE A 181 -9.01 8.70 0.88
N ILE A 182 -9.04 10.03 1.04
CA ILE A 182 -10.33 10.75 1.17
C ILE A 182 -11.20 10.53 -0.08
N PRO A 183 -10.71 10.76 -1.32
CA PRO A 183 -11.49 10.43 -2.52
C PRO A 183 -11.90 8.97 -2.58
N ALA A 184 -11.00 8.04 -2.21
CA ALA A 184 -11.29 6.61 -2.20
C ALA A 184 -12.45 6.24 -1.25
N PHE A 185 -12.64 6.99 -0.17
CA PHE A 185 -13.77 6.83 0.75
C PHE A 185 -15.06 7.48 0.23
N VAL A 186 -14.97 8.64 -0.42
CA VAL A 186 -16.14 9.41 -0.90
C VAL A 186 -16.74 8.83 -2.19
N ILE A 187 -15.89 8.42 -3.14
CA ILE A 187 -16.33 7.96 -4.46
C ILE A 187 -17.32 6.79 -4.38
N PRO A 188 -17.10 5.71 -3.59
CA PRO A 188 -18.04 4.60 -3.52
C PRO A 188 -19.42 4.99 -2.99
N ILE A 189 -19.47 5.91 -2.01
CA ILE A 189 -20.73 6.44 -1.45
C ILE A 189 -21.50 7.19 -2.53
N PHE A 190 -20.81 8.06 -3.27
CA PHE A 190 -21.40 8.78 -4.39
C PHE A 190 -21.91 7.83 -5.49
N LEU A 191 -21.11 6.84 -5.91
CA LEU A 191 -21.50 5.87 -6.93
C LEU A 191 -22.72 5.05 -6.52
N LEU A 192 -22.82 4.65 -5.24
CA LEU A 192 -23.98 3.93 -4.73
C LEU A 192 -25.26 4.77 -4.82
N SER A 193 -25.16 6.07 -4.53
CA SER A 193 -26.31 7.00 -4.59
C SER A 193 -26.90 7.16 -6.00
N LEU A 194 -26.14 6.81 -7.03
CA LEU A 194 -26.58 6.86 -8.44
C LEU A 194 -27.28 5.56 -8.89
N LEU A 195 -27.18 4.47 -8.13
CA LEU A 195 -27.76 3.19 -8.51
C LEU A 195 -29.22 3.11 -8.05
N PRO A 196 -30.17 2.71 -8.92
CA PRO A 196 -31.57 2.52 -8.57
C PRO A 196 -31.78 1.16 -7.85
N LEU A 197 -30.95 0.88 -6.86
CA LEU A 197 -30.98 -0.37 -6.11
C LEU A 197 -31.57 -0.12 -4.73
N SER A 198 -32.43 -1.03 -4.25
CA SER A 198 -32.95 -0.95 -2.89
C SER A 198 -31.78 -1.05 -1.89
N PRO A 199 -31.60 -0.09 -0.97
CA PRO A 199 -30.48 -0.08 -0.02
C PRO A 199 -30.40 -1.33 0.86
N GLU A 200 -31.55 -1.98 1.07
CA GLU A 200 -31.69 -3.13 1.95
C GLU A 200 -31.44 -4.48 1.27
N SER A 201 -31.26 -4.53 -0.07
CA SER A 201 -31.04 -5.83 -0.72
C SER A 201 -29.63 -6.37 -0.44
N PRO A 202 -29.49 -7.68 -0.18
CA PRO A 202 -28.18 -8.31 -0.05
C PRO A 202 -27.29 -8.09 -1.28
N PHE A 203 -27.89 -8.04 -2.47
CA PHE A 203 -27.17 -7.79 -3.72
C PHE A 203 -26.57 -6.38 -3.75
N THR A 204 -27.34 -5.36 -3.38
CA THR A 204 -26.85 -3.96 -3.27
C THR A 204 -25.67 -3.87 -2.32
N ASN A 205 -25.77 -4.50 -1.14
CA ASN A 205 -24.70 -4.51 -0.15
C ASN A 205 -23.44 -5.23 -0.67
N PHE A 206 -23.60 -6.38 -1.33
CA PHE A 206 -22.48 -7.09 -1.95
C PHE A 206 -21.77 -6.23 -3.01
N VAL A 207 -22.54 -5.65 -3.95
CA VAL A 207 -21.99 -4.78 -5.00
C VAL A 207 -21.28 -3.58 -4.38
N TYR A 208 -21.86 -2.95 -3.36
CA TYR A 208 -21.25 -1.82 -2.66
C TYR A 208 -19.91 -2.20 -2.03
N ILE A 209 -19.83 -3.33 -1.31
CA ILE A 209 -18.60 -3.80 -0.66
C ILE A 209 -17.51 -4.05 -1.72
N VAL A 210 -17.82 -4.81 -2.78
CA VAL A 210 -16.84 -5.15 -3.83
C VAL A 210 -16.35 -3.89 -4.55
N VAL A 211 -17.25 -2.99 -4.96
CA VAL A 211 -16.87 -1.75 -5.65
C VAL A 211 -16.04 -0.85 -4.74
N SER A 212 -16.42 -0.72 -3.47
CA SER A 212 -15.66 0.06 -2.48
C SER A 212 -14.26 -0.50 -2.30
N GLN A 213 -14.13 -1.82 -2.10
CA GLN A 213 -12.83 -2.50 -1.98
C GLN A 213 -11.98 -2.31 -3.24
N MET A 214 -12.54 -2.42 -4.44
CA MET A 214 -11.81 -2.18 -5.68
C MET A 214 -11.26 -0.75 -5.78
N ILE A 215 -12.04 0.25 -5.40
CA ILE A 215 -11.59 1.66 -5.37
C ILE A 215 -10.50 1.85 -4.32
N PHE A 216 -10.66 1.28 -3.12
CA PHE A 216 -9.65 1.30 -2.07
C PHE A 216 -8.34 0.61 -2.49
N MET A 217 -8.41 -0.51 -3.20
CA MET A 217 -7.23 -1.20 -3.74
C MET A 217 -6.50 -0.32 -4.77
N LEU A 218 -7.21 0.30 -5.71
CA LEU A 218 -6.60 1.23 -6.67
C LEU A 218 -5.90 2.40 -5.97
N ALA A 219 -6.55 2.97 -4.96
CA ALA A 219 -5.97 4.04 -4.14
C ALA A 219 -4.73 3.55 -3.37
N PHE A 220 -4.78 2.36 -2.79
CA PHE A 220 -3.65 1.73 -2.12
C PHE A 220 -2.46 1.51 -3.05
N TYR A 221 -2.68 1.06 -4.29
CA TYR A 221 -1.61 0.87 -5.25
C TYR A 221 -1.05 2.18 -5.79
N LEU A 222 -1.90 3.18 -6.03
CA LEU A 222 -1.42 4.53 -6.32
C LEU A 222 -0.55 5.06 -5.18
N PHE A 223 -1.01 4.92 -3.94
CA PHE A 223 -0.26 5.30 -2.75
C PHE A 223 1.08 4.55 -2.67
N THR A 224 1.09 3.25 -2.95
CA THR A 224 2.30 2.43 -2.97
C THR A 224 3.31 2.91 -4.02
N VAL A 225 2.84 3.24 -5.23
CA VAL A 225 3.68 3.80 -6.31
C VAL A 225 4.25 5.17 -5.91
N VAL A 226 3.41 6.07 -5.38
CA VAL A 226 3.86 7.40 -4.93
C VAL A 226 4.88 7.29 -3.80
N ASN A 227 4.66 6.37 -2.85
CA ASN A 227 5.64 6.10 -1.79
C ASN A 227 6.93 5.47 -2.32
N THR A 228 6.88 4.72 -3.41
CA THR A 228 8.10 4.22 -4.07
C THR A 228 8.91 5.36 -4.66
N VAL A 229 8.25 6.35 -5.30
CA VAL A 229 8.92 7.58 -5.76
C VAL A 229 9.53 8.33 -4.57
N PHE A 230 8.78 8.47 -3.48
CA PHE A 230 9.26 9.16 -2.28
C PHE A 230 10.44 8.43 -1.63
N PHE A 231 10.37 7.11 -1.52
CA PHE A 231 11.45 6.25 -1.07
C PHE A 231 12.72 6.48 -1.88
N LEU A 232 12.65 6.42 -3.22
CA LEU A 232 13.82 6.63 -4.08
C LEU A 232 14.37 8.06 -3.94
N ASN A 233 13.50 9.07 -3.81
CA ASN A 233 13.96 10.45 -3.59
C ASN A 233 14.74 10.62 -2.28
N LEU A 234 14.32 9.94 -1.20
CA LEU A 234 15.07 9.92 0.05
C LEU A 234 16.37 9.11 -0.10
N ASP A 235 16.32 7.98 -0.80
CA ASP A 235 17.45 7.07 -0.97
C ASP A 235 18.62 7.72 -1.71
N TYR A 236 18.33 8.50 -2.76
CA TYR A 236 19.35 9.25 -3.50
C TYR A 236 19.98 10.42 -2.74
N ARG A 237 19.40 10.81 -1.59
CA ARG A 237 19.78 12.02 -0.84
C ARG A 237 20.25 11.73 0.59
N LYS A 238 20.48 10.45 0.89
CA LYS A 238 21.24 9.99 2.05
C LYS A 238 22.72 10.32 1.87
#